data_AF-A0A392MP81-F1
#
_entry.id   AF-A0A392MP81-F1
#
_cell.length_a   1.000
_cell.length_b   1.000
_cell.length_c   1.000
_cell.angle_alpha   90.00
_cell.angle_beta   90.00
_cell.angle_gamma   90.00
#
_symmetry.space_group_name_H-M   'P 1'
#
loop_
_entity.id
_entity.type
_entity.pdbx_description
1 polymer ?
#
loop_
_entity_poly.entity_id
_entity_poly.type
_entity_poly.pdbx_seq_one_letter_code
_entity_poly.pdbx_strand_id
1 'polypeptide(L)'
;DHKGRLNHWLGFSVSFLTLGGFLALIGIPLNKSLYTISYMLLSSAASGLTFMALYVLVDVYGHRRLTSVLEWMGKHSLSIFVLVSSNLAVIAIQGFYWTKPENNIVHWIVSRFHHK
;
A
#
# COMPACT_ATOMS: atom_id res chain seq x y z
N ASP A 1 18.87 -1.81 -20.99
CA ASP A 1 17.73 -1.37 -21.80
C ASP A 1 16.45 -1.39 -20.96
N HIS A 2 15.80 -0.24 -20.76
CA HIS A 2 14.58 -0.14 -19.94
C HIS A 2 13.36 -0.79 -20.63
N LYS A 3 13.28 -0.70 -21.95
CA LYS A 3 12.14 -1.19 -22.73
C LYS A 3 12.04 -2.72 -22.72
N GLY A 4 13.17 -3.42 -22.85
CA GLY A 4 13.19 -4.89 -22.80
C GLY A 4 12.70 -5.46 -21.47
N ARG A 5 13.11 -4.85 -20.35
CA ARG A 5 12.67 -5.25 -18.99
C ARG A 5 11.17 -5.02 -18.81
N LEU A 6 10.71 -3.83 -19.20
CA LEU A 6 9.30 -3.45 -19.17
C LEU A 6 8.43 -4.41 -19.97
N ASN A 7 8.87 -4.81 -21.17
CA ASN A 7 8.11 -5.73 -22.00
C ASN A 7 7.96 -7.12 -21.36
N HIS A 8 9.02 -7.63 -20.73
CA HIS A 8 8.98 -8.92 -20.03
C HIS A 8 8.05 -8.88 -18.81
N TRP A 9 8.15 -7.82 -17.99
CA TRP A 9 7.29 -7.63 -16.82
C TRP A 9 5.83 -7.42 -17.18
N LEU A 10 5.58 -6.69 -18.27
CA LEU A 10 4.24 -6.51 -18.82
C LEU A 10 3.66 -7.83 -19.31
N GLY A 11 4.43 -8.61 -20.08
CA GLY A 11 4.00 -9.92 -20.59
C GLY A 11 3.60 -10.86 -19.45
N PHE A 12 4.40 -10.92 -18.38
CA PHE A 12 4.08 -11.71 -17.19
C PHE A 12 2.81 -11.24 -16.50
N SER A 13 2.68 -9.92 -16.26
CA SER A 13 1.53 -9.33 -15.57
C SER A 13 0.23 -9.52 -16.36
N VAL A 14 0.27 -9.33 -17.68
CA VAL A 14 -0.86 -9.54 -18.59
C VAL A 14 -1.26 -11.02 -18.61
N SER A 15 -0.30 -11.94 -18.62
CA SER A 15 -0.59 -13.39 -18.57
C SER A 15 -1.32 -13.79 -17.30
N PHE A 16 -0.96 -13.21 -16.16
CA PHE A 16 -1.66 -13.44 -14.89
C PHE A 16 -3.04 -12.78 -14.87
N LEU A 17 -3.17 -11.60 -15.48
CA LEU A 17 -4.44 -10.90 -15.59
C LEU A 17 -5.45 -11.70 -16.42
N THR A 18 -5.01 -12.20 -17.59
CA THR A 18 -5.86 -12.98 -18.49
C THR A 18 -6.25 -14.33 -17.87
N LEU A 19 -5.30 -15.04 -17.26
CA LEU A 19 -5.57 -16.31 -16.60
C LEU A 19 -6.49 -16.15 -15.38
N GLY A 20 -6.22 -15.15 -14.53
CA GLY A 20 -7.04 -14.86 -13.36
C GLY A 20 -8.46 -14.40 -13.72
N GLY A 21 -8.57 -13.56 -14.75
CA GLY A 21 -9.86 -13.14 -15.30
C GLY A 21 -10.64 -14.30 -15.91
N PHE A 22 -9.98 -15.17 -16.68
CA PHE A 22 -10.61 -16.37 -17.25
C PHE A 22 -11.15 -17.31 -16.17
N LEU A 23 -10.37 -17.59 -15.11
CA LEU A 23 -10.84 -18.39 -13.98
C LEU A 23 -12.03 -17.75 -13.25
N ALA A 24 -12.03 -16.41 -13.12
CA ALA A 24 -13.16 -15.69 -12.54
C ALA A 24 -14.44 -15.84 -13.38
N LEU A 25 -14.32 -15.84 -14.71
CA LEU A 25 -15.45 -16.04 -15.62
C LEU A 25 -16.00 -17.48 -15.60
N ILE A 26 -15.15 -18.48 -15.38
CA ILE A 26 -15.55 -19.91 -15.26
C ILE A 26 -16.30 -20.20 -13.94
N GLY A 27 -16.39 -19.22 -13.04
CA GLY A 27 -17.17 -19.33 -11.81
C GLY A 27 -16.34 -19.54 -10.55
N ILE A 28 -15.02 -19.36 -10.61
CA ILE A 28 -14.19 -19.31 -9.41
C ILE A 28 -14.24 -17.87 -8.86
N PRO A 29 -14.96 -17.62 -7.75
CA PRO A 29 -15.20 -16.27 -7.26
C PRO A 29 -13.92 -15.58 -6.80
N LEU A 30 -13.90 -14.25 -6.91
CA LEU A 30 -12.82 -13.40 -6.39
C LEU A 30 -12.96 -13.24 -4.88
N ASN A 31 -12.65 -14.29 -4.13
CA ASN A 31 -12.79 -14.26 -2.68
C ASN A 31 -11.44 -14.06 -1.96
N LYS A 32 -11.39 -13.02 -1.11
CA LYS A 32 -10.24 -12.70 -0.28
C LYS A 32 -10.09 -13.65 0.92
N SER A 33 -11.20 -14.05 1.56
CA SER A 33 -11.15 -14.88 2.78
C SER A 33 -10.68 -16.31 2.51
N LEU A 34 -11.04 -16.87 1.37
CA LEU A 34 -10.58 -18.19 0.92
C LEU A 34 -9.31 -18.09 0.05
N TYR A 35 -8.79 -16.89 -0.15
CA TYR A 35 -7.60 -16.59 -0.95
C TYR A 35 -7.57 -17.37 -2.28
N THR A 36 -8.66 -17.26 -3.04
CA THR A 36 -8.92 -18.12 -4.19
C THR A 36 -7.91 -17.88 -5.32
N ILE A 37 -7.65 -18.89 -6.15
CA ILE A 37 -6.64 -18.82 -7.23
C ILE A 37 -6.88 -17.64 -8.18
N SER A 38 -8.13 -17.38 -8.59
CA SER A 38 -8.48 -16.21 -9.42
C SER A 38 -8.08 -14.90 -8.74
N TYR A 39 -8.34 -14.78 -7.43
CA TYR A 39 -7.99 -13.61 -6.64
C TYR A 39 -6.46 -13.44 -6.51
N MET A 40 -5.72 -14.53 -6.27
CA MET A 40 -4.26 -14.53 -6.21
C MET A 40 -3.63 -14.07 -7.53
N LEU A 41 -4.11 -14.62 -8.65
CA LEU A 41 -3.60 -14.26 -9.98
C LEU A 41 -3.91 -12.80 -10.33
N LEU A 42 -5.14 -12.35 -10.06
CA LEU A 42 -5.55 -10.99 -10.38
C LEU A 42 -4.84 -9.94 -9.50
N SER A 43 -4.66 -10.23 -8.21
CA SER A 43 -3.90 -9.37 -7.29
C SER A 43 -2.41 -9.35 -7.63
N SER A 44 -1.83 -10.48 -8.06
CA SER A 44 -0.45 -10.56 -8.54
C SER A 44 -0.25 -9.78 -9.84
N ALA A 45 -1.23 -9.84 -10.76
CA ALA A 45 -1.20 -9.03 -11.97
C ALA A 45 -1.27 -7.53 -11.65
N ALA A 46 -2.17 -7.13 -10.75
CA ALA A 46 -2.31 -5.74 -10.32
C ALA A 46 -1.04 -5.22 -9.63
N SER A 47 -0.40 -6.02 -8.77
CA SER A 47 0.86 -5.63 -8.13
C SER A 47 2.01 -5.53 -9.14
N GLY A 48 2.10 -6.44 -10.12
CA GLY A 48 3.06 -6.37 -11.22
C GLY A 48 2.92 -5.11 -12.08
N LEU A 49 1.69 -4.75 -12.45
CA LEU A 49 1.40 -3.50 -13.18
C LEU A 49 1.74 -2.26 -12.34
N THR A 50 1.42 -2.28 -11.04
CA THR A 50 1.75 -1.18 -10.11
C THR A 50 3.27 -1.01 -9.97
N PHE A 51 4.01 -2.12 -9.83
CA PHE A 51 5.47 -2.11 -9.82
C PHE A 51 6.05 -1.51 -11.11
N MET A 52 5.50 -1.91 -12.25
CA MET A 52 5.90 -1.36 -13.55
C MET A 52 5.63 0.14 -13.66
N ALA A 53 4.48 0.61 -13.18
CA ALA A 53 4.14 2.03 -13.14
C ALA A 53 5.10 2.84 -12.25
N LEU A 54 5.43 2.31 -11.06
CA LEU A 54 6.41 2.94 -10.17
C LEU A 54 7.81 2.97 -10.79
N TYR A 55 8.24 1.89 -11.44
CA TYR A 55 9.51 1.84 -12.16
C TYR A 55 9.59 2.90 -13.26
N VAL A 56 8.56 3.02 -14.08
CA VAL A 56 8.52 4.06 -15.12
C VAL A 56 8.54 5.46 -14.50
N LEU A 57 7.77 5.69 -13.44
CA LEU A 57 7.72 6.98 -12.75
C LEU A 57 9.07 7.39 -12.15
N VAL A 58 9.77 6.46 -11.52
CA VAL A 58 11.03 6.72 -10.81
C VAL A 58 12.23 6.65 -11.73
N ASP A 59 12.39 5.54 -12.46
CA ASP A 59 13.60 5.22 -13.19
C ASP A 59 13.61 5.77 -14.62
N VAL A 60 12.45 6.02 -15.23
CA VAL A 60 12.36 6.59 -16.60
C VAL A 60 12.09 8.08 -16.57
N TYR A 61 11.10 8.53 -15.80
CA TYR A 61 10.75 9.95 -15.70
C TYR A 61 11.56 10.72 -14.64
N GLY A 62 12.31 10.03 -13.78
CA GLY A 62 13.18 10.68 -12.79
C GLY A 62 12.42 11.41 -11.68
N HIS A 63 11.13 11.14 -11.47
CA HIS A 63 10.29 11.92 -10.56
C HIS A 63 10.48 11.48 -9.08
N ARG A 64 11.68 11.71 -8.55
CA ARG A 64 12.12 11.25 -7.22
C ARG A 64 11.35 11.87 -6.04
N ARG A 65 10.73 13.04 -6.22
CA ARG A 65 10.05 13.75 -5.13
C ARG A 65 8.80 13.00 -4.62
N LEU A 66 7.98 12.45 -5.52
CA LEU A 66 6.79 11.69 -5.12
C LEU A 66 7.14 10.40 -4.38
N THR A 67 8.26 9.78 -4.72
CA THR A 67 8.70 8.53 -4.08
C THR A 67 9.53 8.71 -2.83
N SER A 68 9.90 9.94 -2.46
CA SER A 68 10.65 10.21 -1.24
C SER A 68 9.91 9.75 0.02
N VAL A 69 8.58 9.86 0.04
CA VAL A 69 7.75 9.38 1.15
C VAL A 69 7.74 7.85 1.20
N LEU A 70 7.63 7.19 0.04
CA LEU A 70 7.68 5.73 -0.08
C LEU A 70 9.06 5.19 0.32
N GLU A 71 10.14 5.88 -0.05
CA GLU A 71 11.52 5.54 0.34
C GLU A 71 11.70 5.65 1.86
N TRP A 72 11.22 6.74 2.47
CA TRP A 72 11.25 6.93 3.92
C TRP A 72 10.45 5.85 4.65
N MET A 73 9.23 5.55 4.18
CA MET A 73 8.39 4.48 4.72
C MET A 73 9.09 3.12 4.61
N GLY A 74 9.78 2.85 3.50
CA GLY A 74 10.56 1.63 3.31
C GLY A 74 11.72 1.48 4.30
N LYS A 75 12.51 2.55 4.50
CA LYS A 75 13.64 2.56 5.45
C LYS A 75 13.20 2.38 6.90
N HIS A 76 12.02 2.88 7.27
CA HIS A 76 11.47 2.77 8.62
C HIS A 76 10.41 1.67 8.76
N SER A 77 10.27 0.77 7.78
CA SER A 77 9.19 -0.22 7.70
C SER A 77 9.05 -1.09 8.96
N LEU A 78 10.16 -1.63 9.48
CA LEU A 78 10.15 -2.46 10.68
C LEU A 78 9.68 -1.69 11.92
N SER A 79 10.19 -0.46 12.10
CA SER A 79 9.79 0.40 13.21
C SER A 79 8.30 0.76 13.13
N ILE A 80 7.81 1.13 11.94
CA ILE A 80 6.40 1.42 11.71
C ILE A 80 5.55 0.18 12.01
N PHE A 81 5.96 -1.00 11.53
CA PHE A 81 5.25 -2.25 11.77
C PHE A 81 5.12 -2.55 13.26
N VAL A 82 6.21 -2.48 14.03
CA VAL A 82 6.19 -2.72 15.48
C VAL A 82 5.32 -1.68 16.19
N LEU A 83 5.49 -0.39 15.86
CA LEU A 83 4.74 0.69 16.50
C LEU A 83 3.22 0.58 16.26
N VAL A 84 2.82 0.20 15.05
CA VAL A 84 1.41 0.05 14.68
C VAL A 84 0.84 -1.26 15.20
N SER A 85 1.52 -2.40 14.98
CA SER A 85 1.03 -3.72 15.37
C SER A 85 0.93 -3.89 16.89
N SER A 86 1.82 -3.26 17.66
CA SER A 86 1.78 -3.31 19.12
C SER A 86 0.91 -2.22 19.75
N ASN A 87 0.13 -1.47 18.96
CA ASN A 87 -0.68 -0.32 19.40
C ASN A 87 0.12 0.80 20.10
N LEU A 88 1.46 0.76 20.06
CA LEU A 88 2.31 1.76 20.70
C LEU A 88 2.08 3.15 20.10
N ALA A 89 1.84 3.24 18.79
CA ALA A 89 1.46 4.49 18.14
C ALA A 89 0.14 5.05 18.69
N VAL A 90 -0.87 4.20 18.89
CA VAL A 90 -2.18 4.60 19.42
C VAL A 90 -2.05 5.06 20.87
N ILE A 91 -1.32 4.31 21.69
CA ILE A 91 -1.05 4.63 23.09
C ILE A 91 -0.22 5.91 23.20
N ALA A 92 0.75 6.14 22.32
CA ALA A 92 1.53 7.38 22.32
C ALA A 92 0.66 8.60 21.97
N ILE A 93 -0.23 8.49 20.99
CA ILE A 93 -1.11 9.60 20.56
C ILE A 93 -2.20 9.88 21.61
N GLN A 94 -2.79 8.83 22.18
CA GLN A 94 -3.86 8.95 23.18
C GLN A 94 -3.32 9.20 24.59
N GLY A 95 -2.17 8.63 24.94
CA GLY A 95 -1.54 8.73 26.25
C GLY A 95 -0.73 10.01 26.44
N PHE A 96 -0.44 10.75 25.36
CA PHE A 96 0.15 12.08 25.49
C PHE A 96 -0.93 13.10 25.84
N TYR A 97 -1.04 13.38 27.14
CA TYR A 97 -1.97 14.35 27.71
C TYR A 97 -1.21 15.53 28.30
N TRP A 98 -1.76 16.74 28.17
CA TRP A 98 -1.16 17.93 28.77
C TRP A 98 -1.84 18.29 30.08
N THR A 99 -1.14 18.09 31.20
CA THR A 99 -1.54 18.40 32.59
C THR A 99 -2.75 17.63 33.13
N LYS A 100 -3.78 17.39 32.33
CA LYS A 100 -4.99 16.64 32.68
C LYS A 100 -5.26 15.56 31.63
N PRO A 101 -5.76 14.38 32.01
CA PRO A 101 -6.02 13.26 31.10
C PRO A 101 -7.10 13.55 30.04
N GLU A 102 -7.89 14.62 30.23
CA GLU A 102 -8.89 15.09 29.26
C GLU A 102 -8.27 15.84 28.08
N ASN A 103 -7.05 16.35 28.23
CA ASN A 103 -6.39 17.23 27.25
C ASN A 103 -5.43 16.43 26.35
N ASN A 104 -5.96 15.37 25.74
CA ASN A 104 -5.23 14.51 24.81
C ASN A 104 -5.07 15.16 23.43
N ILE A 105 -4.02 14.77 22.70
CA ILE A 105 -3.78 15.20 21.30
C ILE A 105 -5.02 14.97 20.43
N VAL A 106 -5.72 13.85 20.63
CA VAL A 106 -6.95 13.52 19.90
C VAL A 106 -8.05 14.57 20.12
N HIS A 107 -8.26 14.98 21.38
CA HIS A 107 -9.26 15.99 21.73
C HIS A 107 -8.91 17.36 21.12
N TRP A 108 -7.62 17.71 21.12
CA TRP A 108 -7.12 18.92 20.46
C TRP A 108 -7.34 18.91 18.93
N ILE A 109 -7.11 17.78 18.26
CA ILE A 109 -7.38 17.65 16.83
C ILE A 109 -8.88 17.78 16.53
N VAL A 110 -9.72 17.06 17.26
CA VAL A 110 -11.18 17.07 17.07
C VAL A 110 -11.75 18.48 17.27
N SER A 111 -11.35 19.18 18.34
CA SER A 111 -11.78 20.56 18.58
C SER A 111 -11.34 21.53 17.48
N ARG A 112 -10.16 21.35 16.86
CA ARG A 112 -9.69 22.13 15.70
C ARG A 112 -10.50 21.87 14.43
N PHE A 113 -11.04 20.66 14.24
CA PHE A 113 -11.90 20.34 13.10
C PHE A 113 -13.34 20.82 13.29
N HIS A 114 -13.85 20.83 14.51
CA HIS A 114 -15.22 21.28 14.81
C HIS A 114 -15.39 22.81 14.76
N HIS A 115 -14.27 23.55 14.82
CA HIS A 115 -14.24 25.01 14.77
C HIS A 115 -13.97 25.57 13.36
N LYS A 116 -14.02 24.72 12.33
CA LYS A 116 -14.07 25.06 10.90
C LYS A 116 -15.44 24.71 10.36
#